data_AF-A0AA43LRN8-F1
#
_entry.id   AF-A0AA43LRN8-F1
#
_cell.length_a   1.000
_cell.length_b   1.000
_cell.length_c   1.000
_cell.angle_alpha   90.00
_cell.angle_beta   90.00
_cell.angle_gamma   90.00
#
_symmetry.space_group_name_H-M   'P 1'
#
loop_
_entity.id
_entity.type
_entity.pdbx_description
1 polymer ?
#
loop_
_entity_poly.entity_id
_entity_poly.type
_entity_poly.pdbx_seq_one_letter_code
_entity_poly.pdbx_strand_id
1 'polypeptide(L)'
;MVNLNPIDKRRTVKNLKEALKPLRAAFELGLVTLPEYQHYEIDEYTSFRKDLIVISNSEYDALIHKVLCAFDKLPTEQKQIMYYVYIKGISLCGLSSGDNDLDLEITSAYYQHKKAINVLIYAFQELIVYKKEEELSWV
;
A
#
# COMPACT_ATOMS: atom_id res chain seq x y z
N MET A 1 25.34 11.45 17.69
CA MET A 1 24.91 12.53 16.80
C MET A 1 23.84 11.97 15.88
N VAL A 2 22.62 12.48 15.92
CA VAL A 2 21.56 12.07 14.97
C VAL A 2 21.86 12.79 13.66
N ASN A 3 22.31 12.05 12.65
CA ASN A 3 22.49 12.60 11.32
C ASN A 3 21.09 12.90 10.75
N LEU A 4 20.64 14.15 10.85
CA LEU A 4 19.34 14.61 10.34
C LEU A 4 19.45 14.94 8.85
N ASN A 5 19.93 13.98 8.07
CA ASN A 5 19.85 14.13 6.62
C ASN A 5 18.37 14.10 6.22
N PRO A 6 17.91 15.00 5.34
CA PRO A 6 16.52 15.00 4.90
C PRO A 6 16.20 13.72 4.11
N ILE A 7 14.94 13.26 4.20
CA ILE A 7 14.46 12.06 3.51
C ILE A 7 14.45 12.29 1.99
N ASP A 8 15.06 11.38 1.22
CA ASP A 8 14.83 11.25 -0.21
C ASP A 8 13.47 10.57 -0.44
N LYS A 9 12.44 11.41 -0.59
CA LYS A 9 11.06 10.94 -0.82
C LYS A 9 10.95 10.10 -2.09
N ARG A 10 11.69 10.40 -3.15
CA ARG A 10 11.56 9.68 -4.44
C ARG A 10 12.06 8.25 -4.32
N ARG A 11 13.24 8.06 -3.73
CA ARG A 11 13.82 6.72 -3.51
C ARG A 11 13.02 5.93 -2.46
N THR A 12 12.58 6.60 -1.40
CA THR A 12 11.74 5.98 -0.37
C THR A 12 10.40 5.48 -0.92
N VAL A 13 9.71 6.29 -1.73
CA VAL A 13 8.48 5.87 -2.43
C VAL A 13 8.75 4.69 -3.36
N LYS A 14 9.89 4.69 -4.06
CA LYS A 14 10.27 3.56 -4.92
C LYS A 14 10.43 2.28 -4.11
N ASN A 15 11.18 2.32 -2.99
CA ASN A 15 11.36 1.16 -2.12
C ASN A 15 10.03 0.62 -1.57
N LEU A 16 9.14 1.52 -1.13
CA LEU A 16 7.82 1.13 -0.65
C LEU A 16 7.00 0.44 -1.76
N LYS A 17 6.98 0.99 -2.98
CA LYS A 17 6.27 0.35 -4.10
C LYS A 17 6.82 -1.03 -4.43
N GLU A 18 8.14 -1.21 -4.37
CA GLU A 18 8.76 -2.54 -4.55
C GLU A 18 8.36 -3.50 -3.43
N ALA A 19 8.33 -3.04 -2.17
CA ALA A 19 7.90 -3.84 -1.02
C ALA A 19 6.41 -4.23 -1.07
N LEU A 20 5.58 -3.49 -1.82
CA LEU A 20 4.16 -3.82 -2.04
C LEU A 20 3.94 -4.81 -3.19
N LYS A 21 4.94 -5.10 -4.05
CA LYS A 21 4.78 -6.05 -5.15
C LYS A 21 4.52 -7.50 -4.67
N PRO A 22 5.23 -8.03 -3.66
CA PRO A 22 4.96 -9.38 -3.16
C PRO A 22 3.53 -9.53 -2.62
N LEU A 23 2.94 -8.47 -2.06
CA LEU A 23 1.55 -8.50 -1.58
C LEU A 23 0.61 -8.86 -2.74
N ARG A 24 0.69 -8.11 -3.84
CA ARG A 24 -0.16 -8.34 -5.00
C ARG A 24 0.03 -9.74 -5.58
N ALA A 25 1.29 -10.18 -5.72
CA ALA A 25 1.61 -11.51 -6.22
C ALA A 25 1.03 -12.62 -5.31
N ALA A 26 1.08 -12.46 -3.99
CA ALA A 26 0.55 -13.44 -3.05
C ALA A 26 -0.98 -13.61 -3.17
N PHE A 27 -1.72 -12.53 -3.40
CA PHE A 27 -3.16 -12.59 -3.68
C PHE A 27 -3.46 -13.17 -5.08
N GLU A 28 -2.73 -12.74 -6.11
CA GLU A 28 -2.91 -13.25 -7.49
C GLU A 28 -2.61 -14.76 -7.60
N LEU A 29 -1.63 -15.26 -6.86
CA LEU A 29 -1.27 -16.68 -6.82
C LEU A 29 -2.15 -17.51 -5.86
N GLY A 30 -3.04 -16.87 -5.10
CA GLY A 30 -3.89 -17.56 -4.12
C GLY A 30 -3.13 -18.14 -2.92
N LEU A 31 -1.97 -17.56 -2.56
CA LEU A 31 -1.24 -17.95 -1.34
C LEU A 31 -1.96 -17.46 -0.08
N VAL A 32 -2.65 -16.33 -0.21
CA VAL A 32 -3.48 -15.71 0.82
C VAL A 32 -4.78 -15.22 0.20
N THR A 33 -5.81 -15.06 1.02
CA THR A 33 -7.09 -14.50 0.60
C THR A 33 -7.73 -13.66 1.70
N LEU A 34 -8.69 -12.83 1.30
CA LEU A 34 -9.54 -12.02 2.17
C LEU A 34 -11.00 -12.23 1.76
N PRO A 35 -11.96 -12.02 2.68
CA PRO A 35 -13.35 -11.84 2.30
C PRO A 35 -13.48 -10.77 1.22
N GLU A 36 -14.45 -10.95 0.33
CA GLU A 36 -14.75 -9.93 -0.66
C GLU A 36 -15.54 -8.79 -0.01
N TYR A 37 -14.94 -7.61 0.05
CA TYR A 37 -15.60 -6.39 0.50
C TYR A 37 -16.13 -5.60 -0.69
N GLN A 38 -17.36 -5.12 -0.55
CA GLN A 38 -17.92 -4.04 -1.34
C GLN A 38 -17.29 -2.70 -0.93
N HIS A 39 -17.35 -1.71 -1.83
CA HIS A 39 -16.69 -0.42 -1.62
C HIS A 39 -17.14 0.26 -0.31
N TYR A 40 -18.45 0.19 -0.03
CA TYR A 40 -19.06 0.79 1.16
C TYR A 40 -18.84 -0.01 2.46
N GLU A 41 -18.33 -1.24 2.38
CA GLU A 41 -18.05 -2.09 3.56
C GLU A 41 -16.65 -1.84 4.14
N ILE A 42 -15.79 -1.16 3.39
CA ILE A 42 -14.44 -0.79 3.83
C ILE A 42 -14.53 0.56 4.51
N ASP A 43 -14.33 0.58 5.83
CA ASP A 43 -14.37 1.76 6.68
C ASP A 43 -13.14 1.85 7.61
N GLU A 44 -13.22 2.73 8.61
CA GLU A 44 -12.14 2.95 9.59
C GLU A 44 -11.91 1.73 10.52
N TYR A 45 -12.92 0.89 10.73
CA TYR A 45 -12.89 -0.30 11.60
C TYR A 45 -12.55 -1.58 10.86
N THR A 46 -12.71 -1.63 9.54
CA THR A 46 -12.30 -2.77 8.71
C THR A 46 -10.82 -3.09 8.94
N SER A 47 -10.53 -4.35 9.27
CA SER A 47 -9.17 -4.84 9.55
C SER A 47 -8.82 -6.01 8.65
N PHE A 48 -8.18 -5.71 7.52
CA PHE A 48 -7.76 -6.72 6.56
C PHE A 48 -6.81 -7.74 7.19
N ARG A 49 -6.00 -7.31 8.17
CA ARG A 49 -5.10 -8.22 8.87
C ARG A 49 -5.83 -9.31 9.65
N LYS A 50 -6.96 -8.98 10.28
CA LYS A 50 -7.74 -9.94 11.08
C LYS A 50 -8.47 -10.95 10.18
N ASP A 51 -8.89 -10.48 9.02
CA ASP A 51 -9.68 -11.27 8.09
C ASP A 51 -8.80 -12.05 7.09
N LEU A 52 -7.48 -11.89 7.15
CA LEU A 52 -6.51 -12.58 6.30
C LEU A 52 -6.55 -14.09 6.55
N ILE A 53 -6.77 -14.85 5.48
CA ILE A 53 -6.70 -16.30 5.47
C ILE A 53 -5.43 -16.71 4.71
N VAL A 54 -4.52 -17.41 5.38
CA VAL A 54 -3.33 -17.98 4.76
C VAL A 54 -3.67 -19.36 4.21
N ILE A 55 -3.56 -19.52 2.89
CA ILE A 55 -3.83 -20.78 2.19
C ILE A 55 -2.54 -21.61 2.14
N SER A 56 -1.41 -20.97 1.83
CA SER A 56 -0.08 -21.58 1.84
C SER A 56 0.93 -20.62 2.42
N ASN A 57 1.77 -21.13 3.33
CA ASN A 57 2.83 -20.33 3.92
C ASN A 57 3.87 -19.95 2.87
N SER A 58 4.45 -18.75 3.02
CA SER A 58 5.50 -18.23 2.18
C SER A 58 6.54 -17.47 2.99
N GLU A 59 7.71 -17.21 2.40
CA GLU A 59 8.70 -16.32 3.01
C GLU A 59 8.19 -14.87 3.16
N TYR A 60 7.08 -14.53 2.49
CA TYR A 60 6.51 -13.18 2.46
C TYR A 60 5.42 -12.95 3.52
N ASP A 61 5.02 -13.97 4.30
CA ASP A 61 3.87 -13.88 5.22
C ASP A 61 4.03 -12.76 6.25
N ALA A 62 5.24 -12.60 6.80
CA ALA A 62 5.55 -11.52 7.75
C ALA A 62 5.44 -10.13 7.11
N LEU A 63 5.87 -9.99 5.85
CA LEU A 63 5.76 -8.74 5.09
C LEU A 63 4.30 -8.42 4.78
N ILE A 64 3.53 -9.41 4.31
CA ILE A 64 2.10 -9.29 4.03
C ILE A 64 1.36 -8.82 5.28
N HIS A 65 1.58 -9.48 6.42
CA HIS A 65 0.95 -9.10 7.68
C HIS A 65 1.33 -7.67 8.12
N LYS A 66 2.59 -7.26 7.92
CA LYS A 66 3.04 -5.89 8.19
C LYS A 66 2.36 -4.87 7.28
N VAL A 67 2.19 -5.17 6.00
CA VAL A 67 1.51 -4.30 5.03
C VAL A 67 0.03 -4.15 5.36
N LEU A 68 -0.68 -5.24 5.68
CA LEU A 68 -2.08 -5.17 6.06
C LEU A 68 -2.27 -4.41 7.39
N CYS A 69 -1.37 -4.62 8.37
CA CYS A 69 -1.29 -3.79 9.58
C CYS A 69 -1.21 -2.29 9.28
N ALA A 70 -0.49 -1.92 8.23
CA ALA A 70 -0.33 -0.53 7.84
C ALA A 70 -1.57 -0.01 7.08
N PHE A 71 -2.23 -0.85 6.28
CA PHE A 71 -3.48 -0.51 5.60
C PHE A 71 -4.62 -0.27 6.59
N ASP A 72 -4.70 -1.06 7.66
CA ASP A 72 -5.72 -0.92 8.70
C ASP A 72 -5.72 0.48 9.36
N LYS A 73 -4.57 1.16 9.36
CA LYS A 73 -4.38 2.50 9.94
C LYS A 73 -4.67 3.65 8.96
N LEU A 74 -4.97 3.33 7.70
CA LEU A 74 -5.27 4.35 6.70
C LEU A 74 -6.71 4.87 6.90
N PRO A 75 -6.93 6.18 6.68
CA PRO A 75 -8.27 6.72 6.47
C PRO A 75 -9.05 5.95 5.40
N THR A 76 -10.37 5.88 5.56
CA THR A 76 -11.30 5.07 4.75
C THR A 76 -11.03 5.13 3.24
N GLU A 77 -11.01 6.34 2.66
CA GLU A 77 -10.80 6.52 1.22
C GLU A 77 -9.46 5.95 0.74
N GLN A 78 -8.41 6.11 1.54
CA GLN A 78 -7.08 5.57 1.23
C GLN A 78 -7.07 4.05 1.39
N LYS A 79 -7.70 3.52 2.44
CA LYS A 79 -7.83 2.09 2.70
C LYS A 79 -8.55 1.37 1.55
N GLN A 80 -9.67 1.93 1.09
CA GLN A 80 -10.41 1.45 -0.09
C GLN A 80 -9.51 1.36 -1.33
N ILE A 81 -8.76 2.43 -1.64
CA ILE A 81 -7.85 2.44 -2.79
C ILE A 81 -6.76 1.39 -2.65
N MET A 82 -6.17 1.22 -1.46
CA MET A 82 -5.14 0.20 -1.26
C MET A 82 -5.69 -1.23 -1.43
N TYR A 83 -6.91 -1.49 -0.99
CA TYR A 83 -7.60 -2.76 -1.21
C TYR A 83 -7.78 -3.06 -2.69
N TYR A 84 -8.42 -2.16 -3.45
CA TYR A 84 -8.69 -2.44 -4.86
C TYR A 84 -7.41 -2.58 -5.70
N VAL A 85 -6.39 -1.77 -5.41
CA VAL A 85 -5.14 -1.77 -6.19
C VAL A 85 -4.26 -2.98 -5.89
N TYR A 86 -4.08 -3.32 -4.60
CA TYR A 86 -3.08 -4.32 -4.20
C TYR A 86 -3.67 -5.66 -3.80
N ILE A 87 -4.94 -5.72 -3.42
CA ILE A 87 -5.62 -6.98 -3.07
C ILE A 87 -6.45 -7.46 -4.27
N LYS A 88 -7.27 -6.60 -4.88
CA LYS A 88 -8.07 -6.95 -6.07
C LYS A 88 -7.32 -6.80 -7.41
N GLY A 89 -6.12 -6.22 -7.39
CA GLY A 89 -5.26 -6.12 -8.57
C GLY A 89 -5.71 -5.09 -9.63
N ILE A 90 -6.69 -4.25 -9.32
CA ILE A 90 -7.24 -3.26 -10.26
C ILE A 90 -6.24 -2.13 -10.47
N SER A 91 -6.03 -1.71 -11.72
CA SER A 91 -5.13 -0.59 -12.01
C SER A 91 -5.73 0.74 -11.51
N LEU A 92 -4.87 1.69 -11.13
CA LEU A 92 -5.33 3.04 -10.78
C LEU A 92 -6.06 3.74 -11.94
N CYS A 93 -5.68 3.43 -13.18
CA CYS A 93 -6.35 3.93 -14.36
C CYS A 93 -7.78 3.39 -14.44
N GLY A 94 -7.94 2.07 -14.32
CA GLY A 94 -9.25 1.40 -14.34
C GLY A 94 -10.16 1.85 -13.20
N LEU A 95 -9.63 2.05 -11.98
CA LEU A 95 -10.40 2.65 -10.89
C LEU A 95 -10.81 4.09 -11.18
N SER A 96 -9.96 4.87 -11.85
CA SER A 96 -10.26 6.27 -12.12
C SER A 96 -11.25 6.47 -13.27
N SER A 97 -11.33 5.53 -14.21
CA SER A 97 -12.21 5.61 -15.38
C SER A 97 -13.46 4.73 -15.28
N GLY A 98 -13.56 3.88 -14.24
CA GLY A 98 -14.58 2.84 -14.16
C GLY A 98 -14.35 1.66 -15.10
N ASP A 99 -13.23 1.64 -15.83
CA ASP A 99 -12.88 0.56 -16.76
C ASP A 99 -12.22 -0.60 -16.00
N ASN A 100 -13.04 -1.37 -15.29
CA ASN A 100 -12.64 -2.52 -14.51
C ASN A 100 -13.80 -3.50 -14.30
N ASP A 101 -13.49 -4.74 -13.93
CA ASP A 101 -14.47 -5.83 -13.76
C ASP A 101 -15.55 -5.58 -12.70
N LEU A 102 -15.42 -4.51 -11.90
CA LEU A 102 -16.38 -4.15 -10.84
C LEU A 102 -17.25 -2.94 -11.19
N ASP A 103 -17.11 -2.36 -12.39
CA ASP A 103 -17.77 -1.10 -12.80
C ASP A 103 -17.65 0.03 -11.76
N LEU A 104 -16.53 0.04 -11.02
CA LEU A 104 -16.29 0.96 -9.91
C LEU A 104 -15.44 2.15 -10.37
N GLU A 105 -16.01 3.36 -10.31
CA GLU A 105 -15.29 4.60 -10.59
C GLU A 105 -14.99 5.37 -9.29
N ILE A 106 -13.70 5.66 -9.06
CA ILE A 106 -13.21 6.55 -8.00
C ILE A 106 -12.32 7.60 -8.65
N THR A 107 -12.92 8.73 -9.05
CA THR A 107 -12.22 9.84 -9.74
C THR A 107 -10.98 10.37 -8.99
N SER A 108 -10.95 10.24 -7.67
CA SER A 108 -9.82 10.66 -6.83
C SER A 108 -8.76 9.57 -6.58
N ALA A 109 -8.82 8.43 -7.28
CA ALA A 109 -7.97 7.26 -7.02
C ALA A 109 -6.48 7.59 -6.95
N TYR A 110 -5.94 8.34 -7.93
CA TYR A 110 -4.53 8.75 -7.93
C TYR A 110 -4.16 9.62 -6.73
N TYR A 111 -5.05 10.54 -6.35
CA TYR A 111 -4.82 11.46 -5.24
C TYR A 111 -4.82 10.72 -3.90
N GLN A 112 -5.81 9.85 -3.69
CA GLN A 112 -5.92 9.05 -2.46
C GLN A 112 -4.81 8.00 -2.37
N HIS A 113 -4.42 7.38 -3.48
CA HIS A 113 -3.25 6.49 -3.53
C HIS A 113 -1.97 7.22 -3.11
N LYS A 114 -1.73 8.41 -3.65
CA LYS A 114 -0.55 9.22 -3.29
C LYS A 114 -0.55 9.57 -1.80
N LYS A 115 -1.71 9.91 -1.22
CA LYS A 115 -1.84 10.13 0.23
C LYS A 115 -1.51 8.86 1.02
N ALA A 116 -2.08 7.73 0.63
CA ALA A 116 -1.84 6.44 1.28
C ALA A 116 -0.35 6.10 1.29
N ILE A 117 0.33 6.21 0.15
CA ILE A 117 1.77 5.98 0.02
C ILE A 117 2.57 6.88 0.97
N ASN A 118 2.24 8.17 1.06
CA ASN A 118 2.95 9.08 1.96
C ASN A 118 2.78 8.72 3.44
N VAL A 119 1.61 8.23 3.84
CA VAL A 119 1.37 7.75 5.22
C VAL A 119 2.15 6.46 5.48
N LEU A 120 2.13 5.53 4.52
CA LEU A 120 2.79 4.24 4.65
C LEU A 120 4.31 4.36 4.76
N ILE A 121 4.95 5.36 4.16
CA ILE A 121 6.40 5.59 4.33
C ILE A 121 6.81 5.61 5.81
N TYR A 122 5.98 6.20 6.68
CA TYR A 122 6.29 6.27 8.11
C TYR A 122 5.99 4.98 8.87
N ALA A 123 5.18 4.08 8.30
CA ALA A 123 4.93 2.74 8.84
C ALA A 123 6.08 1.77 8.53
N PHE A 124 6.88 2.07 7.50
CA PHE A 124 8.02 1.28 7.04
C PHE A 124 9.33 2.07 7.17
N GLN A 125 9.70 2.40 8.42
CA GLN A 125 10.90 3.19 8.71
C GLN A 125 12.17 2.60 8.11
N GLU A 126 12.25 1.28 8.00
CA GLU A 126 13.39 0.58 7.41
C GLU A 126 13.56 0.83 5.90
N LEU A 127 12.53 1.34 5.21
CA LEU A 127 12.57 1.65 3.79
C LEU A 127 12.95 3.11 3.50
N ILE A 128 13.08 3.94 4.55
CA ILE A 128 13.40 5.36 4.44
C ILE A 128 14.85 5.53 3.98
N VAL A 129 15.01 6.23 2.86
CA VAL A 129 16.33 6.61 2.34
C VAL A 129 16.58 8.07 2.69
N TYR A 130 17.68 8.35 3.37
CA TYR A 130 18.15 9.71 3.65
C TYR A 130 19.08 10.18 2.53
N LYS A 131 19.03 11.47 2.20
CA LYS A 131 19.98 12.08 1.26
C LYS A 131 21.41 11.93 1.77
N LYS A 132 22.36 11.77 0.85
CA LYS A 132 23.78 11.80 1.21
C LYS A 132 24.21 13.24 1.48
N GLU A 133 25.23 13.44 2.33
CA GLU A 133 25.78 14.77 2.63
C GLU A 133 26.23 15.53 1.36
N GLU A 134 26.75 14.80 0.37
CA GLU A 134 27.17 15.32 -0.95
C GLU A 134 25.99 15.87 -1.79
N GLU A 135 24.76 15.45 -1.51
CA GLU A 135 23.54 15.93 -2.20
C GLU A 135 22.95 17.18 -1.51
N LEU A 136 23.52 17.61 -0.38
CA LEU A 136 23.11 18.78 0.39
C LEU A 136 23.95 20.03 0.08
N SER A 137 25.11 19.88 -0.56
CA SER A 137 26.08 20.95 -0.81
C SER A 137 25.78 21.85 -2.03
N TRP A 138 24.55 21.85 -2.53
CA TRP A 138 24.10 22.69 -3.66
C TRP A 138 22.82 23.48 -3.35
N VAL A 139 22.63 23.86 -2.08
CA VAL A 139 21.60 24.82 -1.66
C VAL A 139 22.26 25.99 -0.96
#